data_AF-A0A1V5RP86-F1
#
_entry.id   AF-A0A1V5RP86-F1
#
_cell.length_a   1.000
_cell.length_b   1.000
_cell.length_c   1.000
_cell.angle_alpha   90.00
_cell.angle_beta   90.00
_cell.angle_gamma   90.00
#
_symmetry.space_group_name_H-M   'P 1'
#
loop_
_entity.id
_entity.type
_entity.pdbx_description
1 polymer ?
#
loop_
_entity_poly.entity_id
_entity_poly.type
_entity_poly.pdbx_seq_one_letter_code
_entity_poly.pdbx_strand_id
1 'polypeptide(L)'
;MDLEEIRKSLKAAANEKVKLSFEKFVPSGKKMSGVKVSVLNNIAGKIKEIDFDLVEKLWGNGVFEEQLLAVKILGNFANKDPERTIKLVEKFSKNISDWAICDALAIQGIRKIAKDKQKEIFALSKKYISSKKLVAKEIRYYIINRIKSGWL
;
A
#
# COMPACT_ATOMS: atom_id res chain seq x y z
N MET A 1 -15.71 -10.73 1.17
CA MET A 1 -14.60 -11.59 0.72
C MET A 1 -13.68 -11.80 1.89
N ASP A 2 -13.35 -13.05 2.18
CA ASP A 2 -12.37 -13.41 3.21
C ASP A 2 -10.96 -13.61 2.61
N LEU A 3 -10.00 -13.92 3.47
CA LEU A 3 -8.59 -14.10 3.09
C LEU A 3 -8.40 -15.25 2.08
N GLU A 4 -9.12 -16.36 2.24
CA GLU A 4 -8.97 -17.55 1.41
C GLU A 4 -9.55 -17.32 0.01
N GLU A 5 -10.69 -16.65 -0.08
CA GLU A 5 -11.29 -16.24 -1.35
C GLU A 5 -10.38 -15.28 -2.13
N ILE A 6 -9.74 -14.33 -1.44
CA ILE A 6 -8.76 -13.43 -2.04
C ILE A 6 -7.56 -14.20 -2.56
N ARG A 7 -6.96 -15.07 -1.75
CA ARG A 7 -5.78 -15.85 -2.16
C ARG A 7 -6.08 -16.80 -3.31
N LYS A 8 -7.27 -17.42 -3.33
CA LYS A 8 -7.74 -18.23 -4.46
C LYS A 8 -7.85 -17.39 -5.73
N SER A 9 -8.39 -16.18 -5.62
CA SER A 9 -8.51 -15.24 -6.75
C SER A 9 -7.13 -14.81 -7.28
N LEU A 10 -6.19 -14.50 -6.40
CA LEU A 10 -4.82 -14.15 -6.78
C LEU A 10 -4.10 -15.31 -7.46
N LYS A 11 -4.23 -16.53 -6.92
CA LYS A 11 -3.64 -17.73 -7.51
C LYS A 11 -4.19 -18.03 -8.91
N ALA A 12 -5.51 -17.88 -9.10
CA ALA A 12 -6.15 -18.07 -10.40
C ALA A 12 -5.73 -17.01 -11.44
N ALA A 13 -5.35 -15.81 -10.99
CA ALA A 13 -4.92 -14.71 -11.84
C ALA A 13 -3.40 -14.62 -12.05
N ALA A 14 -2.63 -15.52 -11.44
CA ALA A 14 -1.17 -15.56 -11.51
C ALA A 14 -0.69 -15.79 -12.95
N ASN A 15 0.34 -15.05 -13.37
CA ASN A 15 0.89 -15.14 -14.72
C ASN A 15 2.40 -14.90 -14.73
N GLU A 16 3.16 -15.86 -15.25
CA GLU A 16 4.63 -15.79 -15.24
C GLU A 16 5.19 -14.61 -16.04
N LYS A 17 4.58 -14.23 -17.17
CA LYS A 17 5.04 -13.08 -17.96
C LYS A 17 4.88 -11.77 -17.17
N VAL A 18 3.78 -11.65 -16.42
CA VAL A 18 3.53 -10.49 -15.56
C VAL A 18 4.50 -10.48 -14.38
N LYS A 19 4.78 -11.64 -13.79
CA LYS A 19 5.76 -11.81 -12.72
C LYS A 19 7.15 -11.35 -13.16
N LEU A 20 7.68 -11.90 -14.26
CA LEU A 20 8.99 -11.54 -14.81
C LEU A 20 9.10 -10.04 -15.13
N SER A 21 8.01 -9.46 -15.65
CA SER A 21 7.93 -8.02 -15.87
C SER A 21 8.09 -7.25 -14.55
N PHE A 22 7.30 -7.58 -13.52
CA PHE A 22 7.40 -6.91 -12.22
C PHE A 22 8.76 -7.10 -11.55
N GLU A 23 9.35 -8.30 -11.60
CA GLU A 23 10.68 -8.56 -11.04
C GLU A 23 11.75 -7.69 -11.70
N LYS A 24 11.63 -7.42 -13.01
CA LYS A 24 12.52 -6.51 -13.74
C LYS A 24 12.34 -5.04 -13.35
N PHE A 25 11.12 -4.58 -13.14
CA PHE A 25 10.81 -3.17 -12.84
C PHE A 25 10.88 -2.81 -11.36
N VAL A 26 10.65 -3.77 -10.46
CA VAL A 26 10.58 -3.57 -9.01
C VAL A 26 11.59 -4.50 -8.33
N PRO A 27 12.85 -4.07 -8.18
CA PRO A 27 13.90 -4.85 -7.55
C PRO A 27 13.68 -4.91 -6.03
N SER A 28 12.72 -5.74 -5.60
CA SER A 28 12.25 -5.83 -4.22
C SER A 28 12.79 -7.05 -3.47
N GLY A 29 13.25 -8.08 -4.20
CA GLY A 29 13.57 -9.40 -3.67
C GLY A 29 12.37 -10.15 -3.07
N LYS A 30 11.14 -9.64 -3.25
CA LYS A 30 9.92 -10.22 -2.69
C LYS A 30 9.38 -11.34 -3.55
N LYS A 31 8.61 -12.23 -2.93
CA LYS A 31 7.79 -13.21 -3.64
C LYS A 31 6.72 -12.47 -4.44
N MET A 32 6.70 -12.71 -5.75
CA MET A 32 5.71 -12.18 -6.69
C MET A 32 4.91 -13.33 -7.30
N SER A 33 3.59 -13.14 -7.41
CA SER A 33 2.69 -14.12 -8.01
C SER A 33 2.39 -13.81 -9.48
N GLY A 34 2.72 -12.60 -9.96
CA GLY A 34 2.44 -12.16 -11.32
C GLY A 34 0.99 -11.78 -11.55
N VAL A 35 0.37 -11.08 -10.59
CA VAL A 35 -1.02 -10.63 -10.73
C VAL A 35 -1.07 -9.18 -11.22
N LYS A 36 -1.83 -8.91 -12.28
CA LYS A 36 -1.98 -7.56 -12.82
C LYS A 36 -2.66 -6.63 -11.81
N VAL A 37 -2.24 -5.36 -11.77
CA VAL A 37 -2.86 -4.32 -10.91
C VAL A 37 -4.36 -4.17 -11.15
N SER A 38 -4.84 -4.37 -12.38
CA SER A 38 -6.28 -4.33 -12.70
C SER A 38 -7.08 -5.40 -11.95
N VAL A 39 -6.53 -6.60 -11.78
CA VAL A 39 -7.16 -7.67 -10.97
C VAL A 39 -7.21 -7.26 -9.50
N LEU A 40 -6.13 -6.67 -8.98
CA LEU A 40 -6.10 -6.16 -7.60
C LEU A 40 -7.16 -5.07 -7.39
N ASN A 41 -7.33 -4.16 -8.36
CA ASN A 41 -8.38 -3.14 -8.30
C ASN A 41 -9.78 -3.77 -8.28
N ASN A 42 -10.03 -4.80 -9.09
CA ASN A 42 -11.30 -5.51 -9.11
C ASN A 42 -11.59 -6.20 -7.78
N ILE A 43 -10.60 -6.87 -7.18
CA ILE A 43 -10.74 -7.50 -5.85
C ILE A 43 -11.05 -6.43 -4.79
N ALA A 44 -10.27 -5.34 -4.76
CA ALA A 44 -10.49 -4.24 -3.81
C ALA A 44 -11.87 -3.59 -3.96
N GLY A 45 -12.43 -3.51 -5.17
CA GLY A 45 -13.76 -2.97 -5.43
C GLY A 45 -14.93 -3.89 -5.02
N LYS A 46 -14.67 -5.19 -4.85
CA LYS A 46 -15.64 -6.16 -4.33
C LYS A 46 -15.79 -6.10 -2.81
N ILE A 47 -14.77 -5.60 -2.10
CA ILE A 47 -14.83 -5.41 -0.65
C ILE A 47 -15.73 -4.22 -0.35
N LYS A 48 -16.72 -4.43 0.53
CA LYS A 48 -17.74 -3.42 0.88
C LYS A 48 -17.52 -2.79 2.23
N GLU A 49 -16.80 -3.47 3.12
CA GLU A 49 -16.51 -3.03 4.47
C GLU A 49 -15.06 -3.36 4.81
N ILE A 50 -14.48 -2.58 5.74
CA ILE A 50 -13.11 -2.80 6.16
C ILE A 50 -13.03 -3.86 7.24
N ASP A 51 -12.21 -4.88 6.97
CA ASP A 51 -11.65 -5.77 7.96
C ASP A 51 -10.15 -5.44 8.09
N PHE A 52 -9.78 -4.78 9.17
CA PHE A 52 -8.39 -4.40 9.42
C PHE A 52 -7.49 -5.62 9.66
N ASP A 53 -8.02 -6.69 10.23
CA ASP A 53 -7.24 -7.90 10.49
C ASP A 53 -6.93 -8.61 9.16
N LEU A 54 -7.86 -8.57 8.20
CA LEU A 54 -7.61 -9.00 6.82
C LEU A 54 -6.49 -8.17 6.18
N VAL A 55 -6.54 -6.84 6.30
CA VAL A 55 -5.49 -5.95 5.77
C VAL A 55 -4.12 -6.30 6.36
N GLU A 56 -4.05 -6.54 7.66
CA GLU A 56 -2.81 -6.94 8.34
C GLU A 56 -2.30 -8.32 7.91
N LYS A 57 -3.20 -9.30 7.74
CA LYS A 57 -2.84 -10.65 7.25
C LYS A 57 -2.31 -10.62 5.82
N LEU A 58 -2.94 -9.86 4.93
CA LEU A 58 -2.45 -9.65 3.56
C LEU A 58 -1.09 -8.97 3.56
N TRP A 59 -0.90 -7.94 4.40
CA TRP A 59 0.39 -7.26 4.52
C TRP A 59 1.49 -8.19 5.03
N GLY A 60 1.19 -8.96 6.08
CA GLY A 60 2.12 -9.82 6.79
C GLY A 60 2.62 -11.02 5.98
N ASN A 61 1.91 -11.44 4.93
CA ASN A 61 2.35 -12.55 4.09
C ASN A 61 3.60 -12.22 3.25
N GLY A 62 3.93 -10.93 3.08
CA GLY A 62 5.16 -10.48 2.40
C GLY A 62 5.15 -10.66 0.88
N VAL A 63 4.06 -11.18 0.30
CA VAL A 63 3.84 -11.27 -1.15
C VAL A 63 3.53 -9.88 -1.69
N PHE A 64 4.20 -9.48 -2.78
CA PHE A 64 4.09 -8.14 -3.35
C PHE A 64 2.64 -7.75 -3.65
N GLU A 65 1.89 -8.63 -4.32
CA GLU A 65 0.51 -8.34 -4.71
C GLU A 65 -0.47 -8.33 -3.53
N GLU A 66 -0.24 -9.13 -2.49
CA GLU A 66 -1.03 -9.07 -1.26
C GLU A 66 -0.79 -7.75 -0.51
N GLN A 67 0.46 -7.26 -0.47
CA GLN A 67 0.77 -5.97 0.13
C GLN A 67 0.17 -4.80 -0.66
N LEU A 68 0.24 -4.83 -2.00
CA LEU A 68 -0.44 -3.84 -2.84
C LEU A 68 -1.96 -3.86 -2.60
N LEU A 69 -2.55 -5.05 -2.48
CA LEU A 69 -3.98 -5.20 -2.22
C LEU A 69 -4.35 -4.68 -0.82
N ALA A 70 -3.56 -4.99 0.20
CA ALA A 70 -3.75 -4.50 1.57
C ALA A 70 -3.79 -2.95 1.59
N VAL A 71 -2.84 -2.31 0.90
CA VAL A 71 -2.79 -0.85 0.77
C VAL A 71 -4.03 -0.28 0.08
N LYS A 72 -4.51 -0.92 -1.00
CA LYS A 72 -5.71 -0.49 -1.72
C LYS A 72 -6.96 -0.59 -0.87
N ILE A 73 -7.12 -1.70 -0.14
CA ILE A 73 -8.25 -1.91 0.77
C ILE A 73 -8.21 -0.85 1.87
N LEU A 74 -7.05 -0.68 2.52
CA LEU A 74 -6.87 0.33 3.55
C LEU A 74 -7.24 1.73 3.04
N GLY A 75 -6.72 2.12 1.88
CA GLY A 75 -7.00 3.41 1.26
C GLY A 75 -8.47 3.64 0.90
N ASN A 76 -9.17 2.59 0.48
CA ASN A 76 -10.60 2.65 0.15
C ASN A 76 -11.48 2.91 1.37
N PHE A 77 -11.02 2.57 2.57
CA PHE A 77 -11.80 2.71 3.81
C PHE A 77 -11.09 3.54 4.89
N ALA A 78 -10.00 4.22 4.55
CA ALA A 78 -9.18 4.96 5.50
C ALA A 78 -9.97 5.94 6.38
N ASN A 79 -11.04 6.54 5.84
CA ASN A 79 -11.89 7.48 6.55
C ASN A 79 -12.85 6.84 7.57
N LYS A 80 -12.99 5.51 7.58
CA LYS A 80 -13.83 4.79 8.56
C LYS A 80 -13.19 4.75 9.95
N ASP A 81 -11.85 4.71 10.00
CA ASP A 81 -11.06 4.82 11.23
C ASP A 81 -9.68 5.43 10.87
N PRO A 82 -9.60 6.77 10.81
CA PRO A 82 -8.36 7.46 10.44
C PRO A 82 -7.18 7.17 11.38
N GLU A 83 -7.45 7.04 12.67
CA GLU A 83 -6.48 6.78 13.73
C GLU A 83 -5.85 5.39 13.55
N ARG A 84 -6.68 4.36 13.36
CA ARG A 84 -6.19 2.99 13.08
C ARG A 84 -5.47 2.94 11.74
N THR A 85 -5.95 3.69 10.74
CA THR A 85 -5.28 3.78 9.44
C THR A 85 -3.86 4.34 9.58
N ILE A 86 -3.67 5.45 10.29
CA ILE A 86 -2.34 6.03 10.52
C ILE A 86 -1.43 5.07 11.27
N LYS A 87 -1.94 4.38 12.30
CA LYS A 87 -1.16 3.36 13.04
C LYS A 87 -0.71 2.21 12.12
N LEU A 88 -1.57 1.76 11.21
CA LEU A 88 -1.22 0.73 10.23
C LEU A 88 -0.20 1.24 9.22
N VAL A 89 -0.36 2.46 8.72
CA VAL A 89 0.61 3.08 7.81
C VAL A 89 1.99 3.19 8.46
N GLU A 90 2.07 3.61 9.73
CA GLU A 90 3.33 3.63 10.48
C GLU A 90 3.90 2.22 10.69
N LYS A 91 3.05 1.23 10.98
CA LYS A 91 3.48 -0.18 11.13
C LYS A 91 4.03 -0.73 9.82
N PHE A 92 3.33 -0.51 8.72
CA PHE A 92 3.65 -1.03 7.39
C PHE A 92 4.93 -0.39 6.85
N SER A 93 5.09 0.92 6.98
CA SER A 93 6.26 1.65 6.47
C SER A 93 7.60 1.19 7.05
N LYS A 94 7.62 0.57 8.24
CA LYS A 94 8.84 0.00 8.84
C LYS A 94 9.45 -1.12 7.99
N ASN A 95 8.61 -1.90 7.32
CA ASN A 95 8.98 -3.15 6.64
C ASN A 95 8.88 -3.08 5.11
N ILE A 96 9.07 -1.89 4.53
CA ILE A 96 9.07 -1.71 3.08
C ILE A 96 10.49 -1.82 2.53
N SER A 97 10.67 -2.67 1.52
CA SER A 97 11.93 -2.87 0.80
C SER A 97 11.88 -2.40 -0.65
N ASP A 98 10.71 -1.94 -1.14
CA ASP A 98 10.50 -1.61 -2.54
C ASP A 98 9.74 -0.30 -2.73
N TRP A 99 10.05 0.39 -3.82
CA TRP A 99 9.50 1.71 -4.11
C TRP A 99 8.00 1.65 -4.43
N ALA A 100 7.53 0.59 -5.10
CA ALA A 100 6.15 0.51 -5.56
C ALA A 100 5.14 0.36 -4.40
N ILE A 101 5.43 -0.48 -3.41
CA ILE A 101 4.63 -0.58 -2.18
C ILE A 101 4.69 0.71 -1.38
N CYS A 102 5.88 1.32 -1.31
CA CYS A 102 6.05 2.56 -0.56
C CYS A 102 5.21 3.71 -1.16
N ASP A 103 5.26 3.87 -2.48
CA ASP A 103 4.51 4.87 -3.22
C ASP A 103 2.99 4.60 -3.15
N ALA A 104 2.59 3.32 -3.25
CA ALA A 104 1.22 2.93 -3.04
C ALA A 104 0.72 3.28 -1.63
N LEU A 105 1.51 2.99 -0.58
CA LEU A 105 1.12 3.29 0.80
C LEU A 105 0.97 4.81 1.03
N ALA A 106 1.92 5.58 0.49
CA ALA A 106 1.95 7.03 0.55
C ALA A 106 0.80 7.72 -0.18
N ILE A 107 0.36 7.18 -1.32
CA ILE A 107 -0.64 7.84 -2.17
C ILE A 107 -2.03 7.24 -1.95
N GLN A 108 -2.12 5.91 -1.98
CA GLN A 108 -3.40 5.20 -1.93
C GLN A 108 -3.80 4.92 -0.49
N GLY A 109 -2.88 4.47 0.36
CA GLY A 109 -3.17 4.04 1.74
C GLY A 109 -3.76 5.14 2.64
N ILE A 110 -3.41 6.41 2.40
CA ILE A 110 -3.87 7.57 3.18
C ILE A 110 -4.81 8.49 2.41
N ARG A 111 -5.19 8.15 1.18
CA ARG A 111 -5.87 9.08 0.24
C ARG A 111 -7.07 9.80 0.84
N LYS A 112 -7.92 9.08 1.58
CA LYS A 112 -9.16 9.62 2.14
C LYS A 112 -9.00 10.42 3.43
N ILE A 113 -7.83 10.35 4.07
CA ILE A 113 -7.55 11.00 5.37
C ILE A 113 -6.42 12.03 5.27
N ALA A 114 -5.91 12.29 4.07
CA ALA A 114 -4.73 13.11 3.89
C ALA A 114 -4.92 14.57 4.37
N LYS A 115 -6.13 15.12 4.18
CA LYS A 115 -6.53 16.43 4.71
C LYS A 115 -6.60 16.41 6.23
N ASP A 116 -7.38 15.47 6.76
CA ASP A 116 -7.73 15.43 8.18
C ASP A 116 -6.56 15.03 9.09
N LYS A 117 -5.64 14.20 8.57
CA LYS A 117 -4.46 13.68 9.27
C LYS A 117 -3.14 14.24 8.72
N GLN A 118 -3.20 15.42 8.09
CA GLN A 118 -2.05 16.03 7.43
C GLN A 118 -0.85 16.19 8.38
N LYS A 119 -1.08 16.61 9.63
CA LYS A 119 -0.02 16.82 10.62
C LYS A 119 0.69 15.52 10.97
N GLU A 120 -0.07 14.45 11.21
CA GLU A 120 0.44 13.12 11.53
C GLU A 120 1.19 12.51 10.34
N ILE A 121 0.64 12.62 9.13
CA ILE A 121 1.28 12.17 7.89
C ILE A 121 2.60 12.90 7.67
N PHE A 122 2.63 14.21 7.93
CA PHE A 122 3.84 15.02 7.81
C PHE A 122 4.88 14.67 8.89
N ALA A 123 4.46 14.40 10.12
CA ALA A 123 5.33 13.94 11.20
C ALA A 123 5.95 12.57 10.88
N LEU A 124 5.15 11.63 10.38
CA LEU A 124 5.63 10.34 9.88
C LEU A 124 6.66 10.53 8.77
N SER A 125 6.33 11.36 7.78
CA SER A 125 7.26 11.67 6.67
C SER A 125 8.60 12.21 7.20
N LYS A 126 8.58 13.16 8.13
CA LYS A 126 9.81 13.68 8.78
C LYS A 126 10.63 12.60 9.47
N LYS A 127 9.99 11.69 10.21
CA LYS A 127 10.66 10.57 10.90
C LYS A 127 11.37 9.62 9.93
N TYR A 128 10.82 9.42 8.73
CA TYR A 128 11.45 8.56 7.72
C TYR A 128 12.52 9.29 6.90
N ILE A 129 12.44 10.62 6.76
CA ILE A 129 13.47 11.46 6.11
C ILE A 129 14.80 11.40 6.86
N SER A 130 14.79 11.30 8.19
CA SER A 130 16.02 11.12 8.97
C SER A 130 16.62 9.71 8.86
N SER A 131 15.90 8.77 8.23
CA SER A 131 16.42 7.42 7.96
C SER A 131 17.20 7.39 6.64
N LYS A 132 18.27 6.59 6.56
CA LYS A 132 19.12 6.48 5.36
C LYS A 132 18.46 5.76 4.17
N LYS A 133 17.18 5.38 4.24
CA LYS A 133 16.50 4.59 3.18
C LYS A 133 16.13 5.48 1.97
N LEU A 134 16.69 5.15 0.80
CA LEU A 134 16.54 5.92 -0.45
C LEU A 134 15.08 6.10 -0.90
N VAL A 135 14.26 5.06 -0.71
CA VAL A 135 12.83 5.05 -1.07
C VAL A 135 12.03 6.14 -0.35
N ALA A 136 12.42 6.52 0.87
CA ALA A 136 11.74 7.57 1.64
C ALA A 136 11.96 8.99 1.05
N LYS A 137 12.99 9.19 0.22
CA LYS A 137 13.36 10.51 -0.33
C LYS A 137 12.59 10.89 -1.60
N GLU A 138 12.17 9.93 -2.41
CA GLU A 138 11.40 10.18 -3.65
C GLU A 138 9.94 10.49 -3.31
N ILE A 139 9.36 9.71 -2.40
CA ILE A 139 8.00 9.87 -1.88
C ILE A 139 7.81 11.20 -1.16
N ARG A 140 8.86 11.69 -0.49
CA ARG A 140 8.94 13.03 0.12
C ARG A 140 8.61 14.13 -0.90
N TYR A 141 9.15 14.06 -2.11
CA TYR A 141 8.90 15.10 -3.10
C TYR A 141 7.44 15.12 -3.53
N TYR A 142 6.85 13.93 -3.71
CA TYR A 142 5.48 13.82 -4.20
C TYR A 142 4.42 14.19 -3.15
N ILE A 143 4.54 13.68 -1.91
CA ILE A 143 3.61 14.01 -0.81
C ILE A 143 3.65 15.50 -0.48
N ILE A 144 4.85 16.09 -0.34
CA ILE A 144 5.01 17.50 0.02
C ILE A 144 4.45 18.41 -1.07
N ASN A 145 4.72 18.12 -2.34
CA ASN A 145 4.20 18.94 -3.43
C ASN A 145 2.68 18.85 -3.55
N ARG A 146 2.06 17.66 -3.36
CA ARG A 146 0.60 17.55 -3.41
C ARG A 146 -0.12 18.23 -2.25
N ILE A 147 0.43 18.14 -1.03
CA ILE A 147 -0.08 18.88 0.13
C ILE A 147 -0.01 20.39 -0.13
N LYS A 148 1.11 20.89 -0.66
CA LYS A 148 1.25 22.33 -1.01
C LYS A 148 0.32 22.77 -2.13
N SER A 149 -0.13 21.85 -2.98
CA SER A 149 -0.99 22.14 -4.14
C SER A 149 -2.50 22.12 -3.80
N GLY A 150 -2.90 21.73 -2.59
CA GLY A 150 -4.32 21.64 -2.18
C GLY A 150 -5.10 20.44 -2.74
N TRP A 151 -4.41 19.49 -3.38
CA TRP A 151 -5.00 18.28 -3.96
C TRP A 151 -5.18 17.13 -2.95
N LEU A 152 -4.53 17.25 -1.80
CA LEU A 152 -4.70 16.45 -0.59
C LEU A 152 -4.98 17.38 0.59
#